data_AF-A0A7K2JKY3-F1
#
_entry.id   AF-A0A7K2JKY3-F1
#
_cell.length_a   1.000
_cell.length_b   1.000
_cell.length_c   1.000
_cell.angle_alpha   90.00
_cell.angle_beta   90.00
_cell.angle_gamma   90.00
#
_symmetry.space_group_name_H-M   'P 1'
#
loop_
_entity.id
_entity.type
_entity.pdbx_description
1 polymer ?
#
loop_
_entity_poly.entity_id
_entity_poly.type
_entity_poly.pdbx_seq_one_letter_code
_entity_poly.pdbx_strand_id
1 'polypeptide(L)'
;ITVGATTSTDARASYSNYGSVLDVFAPGSSITAGWNTSDTATNTISGTSMATPHVAGAAAVYLAGHTSATPAQVATALVNGATTGKVTGPGSGSPNRLLQLVP
;
A
#
# COMPACT_ATOMS: atom_id res chain seq x y z
N ILE A 1 -0.89 2.19 10.24
CA ILE A 1 -0.29 1.85 8.93
C ILE A 1 -0.58 3.00 7.97
N THR A 2 0.37 3.91 7.82
CA THR A 2 0.33 5.05 6.90
C THR A 2 0.93 4.65 5.57
N VAL A 3 0.19 4.85 4.48
CA VAL A 3 0.51 4.28 3.17
C VAL A 3 0.86 5.36 2.15
N GLY A 4 2.07 5.30 1.60
CA GLY A 4 2.47 6.09 0.43
C GLY A 4 2.10 5.41 -0.89
N ALA A 5 2.10 6.17 -1.99
CA ALA A 5 1.76 5.66 -3.32
C ALA A 5 2.98 5.50 -4.22
N THR A 6 3.06 4.38 -4.96
CA THR A 6 3.99 4.17 -6.05
C THR A 6 3.30 4.11 -7.41
N THR A 7 4.09 4.35 -8.46
CA THR A 7 3.74 4.06 -9.86
C THR A 7 4.08 2.61 -10.21
N SER A 8 3.73 2.18 -11.43
CA SER A 8 4.09 0.86 -11.98
C SER A 8 5.58 0.66 -12.22
N THR A 9 6.41 1.70 -12.08
CA THR A 9 7.87 1.64 -12.25
C THR A 9 8.61 1.67 -10.92
N ASP A 10 7.93 1.33 -9.82
CA ASP A 10 8.41 1.44 -8.44
C ASP A 10 8.86 2.85 -8.02
N ALA A 11 8.51 3.91 -8.77
CA ALA A 11 8.79 5.27 -8.34
C ALA A 11 7.73 5.73 -7.33
N ARG A 12 8.12 6.52 -6.33
CA ARG A 12 7.12 7.26 -5.53
C ARG A 12 6.29 8.13 -6.47
N ALA A 13 4.97 8.03 -6.39
CA ALA A 13 4.09 8.88 -7.16
C ALA A 13 4.33 10.36 -6.82
N SER A 14 4.33 11.25 -7.81
CA SER A 14 4.70 12.67 -7.62
C SER A 14 3.87 13.36 -6.53
N TYR A 15 2.59 13.00 -6.41
CA TYR A 15 1.64 13.50 -5.42
C TYR A 15 1.72 12.83 -4.04
N SER A 16 2.45 11.72 -3.90
CA SER A 16 2.48 11.00 -2.62
C SER A 16 3.26 11.82 -1.59
N ASN A 17 2.67 12.02 -0.41
CA ASN A 17 3.44 12.46 0.75
C ASN A 17 4.57 11.46 1.08
N TYR A 18 5.55 11.93 1.85
CA TYR A 18 6.74 11.19 2.26
C TYR A 18 7.16 11.60 3.67
N GLY A 19 8.09 10.85 4.26
CA GLY A 19 8.64 11.12 5.59
C GLY A 19 8.52 9.93 6.53
N SER A 20 9.11 10.08 7.72
CA SER A 20 9.21 9.03 8.74
C SER A 20 7.88 8.54 9.32
N VAL A 21 6.78 9.25 9.03
CA VAL A 21 5.42 8.86 9.42
C VAL A 21 4.79 7.81 8.49
N LEU A 22 5.38 7.57 7.31
CA LEU A 22 4.99 6.45 6.44
C LEU A 22 5.47 5.13 7.05
N ASP A 23 4.65 4.09 6.93
CA ASP A 23 5.03 2.72 7.29
C ASP A 23 5.48 1.91 6.07
N VAL A 24 4.80 2.11 4.94
CA VAL A 24 4.96 1.34 3.70
C VAL A 24 4.45 2.11 2.48
N PHE A 25 4.92 1.76 1.29
CA PHE A 25 4.36 2.18 0.01
C PHE A 25 3.54 1.05 -0.62
N ALA A 26 2.53 1.39 -1.42
CA ALA A 26 1.78 0.44 -2.24
C ALA A 26 1.38 1.07 -3.59
N PRO A 27 0.98 0.26 -4.59
CA PRO A 27 0.53 0.77 -5.89
C PRO A 27 -0.62 1.76 -5.73
N GLY A 28 -0.43 3.00 -6.20
CA GLY A 28 -1.43 4.06 -6.04
C GLY A 28 -1.64 4.94 -7.27
N SER A 29 -0.84 4.79 -8.32
CA SER A 29 -1.06 5.49 -9.61
C SER A 29 -1.69 4.55 -10.63
N SER A 30 -2.68 5.07 -11.37
CA SER A 30 -3.39 4.35 -12.43
C SER A 30 -3.99 3.02 -11.95
N ILE A 31 -4.66 3.06 -10.79
CA ILE A 31 -5.32 1.90 -10.20
C ILE A 31 -6.74 1.80 -10.72
N THR A 32 -7.08 0.64 -11.28
CA THR A 32 -8.42 0.34 -11.78
C THR A 32 -9.23 -0.38 -10.70
N ALA A 33 -10.42 0.11 -10.41
CA ALA A 33 -11.34 -0.48 -9.44
C ALA A 33 -12.80 -0.28 -9.88
N GLY A 34 -13.74 -0.89 -9.15
CA GLY A 34 -15.17 -0.69 -9.35
C GLY A 34 -15.58 0.78 -9.17
N TRP A 35 -16.65 1.18 -9.86
CA TRP A 35 -17.14 2.57 -9.85
C TRP A 35 -18.65 2.65 -9.68
N ASN A 36 -19.15 3.78 -9.16
CA ASN A 36 -20.52 3.91 -8.68
C ASN A 36 -21.57 4.18 -9.77
N THR A 37 -21.22 4.08 -11.05
CA THR A 37 -22.12 4.40 -12.17
C THR A 37 -22.92 3.21 -12.70
N SER A 38 -22.48 1.97 -12.42
CA SER A 38 -23.25 0.73 -12.66
C SER A 38 -22.58 -0.47 -11.97
N ASP A 39 -23.28 -1.60 -11.88
CA ASP A 39 -22.76 -2.85 -11.27
C ASP A 39 -21.52 -3.44 -11.99
N THR A 40 -21.25 -3.00 -13.22
CA THR A 40 -20.10 -3.44 -14.02
C THR A 40 -19.13 -2.30 -14.30
N ALA A 41 -19.36 -1.10 -13.75
CA ALA A 41 -18.55 0.06 -14.03
C ALA A 41 -17.19 -0.05 -13.34
N THR A 42 -16.16 0.40 -14.05
CA THR A 42 -14.80 0.53 -13.52
C THR A 42 -14.29 1.94 -13.80
N ASN A 43 -13.36 2.40 -12.97
CA ASN A 43 -12.65 3.65 -13.20
C ASN A 43 -11.17 3.48 -12.82
N THR A 44 -10.30 4.21 -13.51
CA THR A 44 -8.85 4.21 -13.28
C THR A 44 -8.45 5.56 -12.72
N ILE A 45 -8.08 5.58 -11.45
CA ILE A 45 -7.73 6.81 -10.73
C ILE A 45 -6.42 6.65 -9.95
N SER A 46 -5.91 7.77 -9.45
CA SER A 46 -4.62 7.86 -8.78
C SER A 46 -4.76 8.56 -7.43
N GLY A 47 -4.08 8.04 -6.41
CA GLY A 47 -4.01 8.66 -5.10
C GLY A 47 -3.39 7.73 -4.05
N THR A 48 -2.96 8.29 -2.93
CA THR A 48 -2.68 7.48 -1.73
C THR A 48 -3.93 6.75 -1.26
N SER A 49 -5.13 7.31 -1.50
CA SER A 49 -6.42 6.63 -1.34
C SER A 49 -6.55 5.34 -2.15
N MET A 50 -5.81 5.18 -3.25
CA MET A 50 -5.78 3.95 -4.05
C MET A 50 -4.68 2.99 -3.57
N ALA A 51 -3.62 3.50 -2.95
CA ALA A 51 -2.59 2.69 -2.31
C ALA A 51 -3.08 2.03 -1.02
N THR A 52 -3.78 2.78 -0.16
CA THR A 52 -4.32 2.30 1.13
C THR A 52 -5.14 1.00 1.05
N PRO A 53 -6.11 0.84 0.13
CA PRO A 53 -6.91 -0.39 0.06
C PRO A 53 -6.10 -1.64 -0.30
N HIS A 54 -4.95 -1.51 -0.99
CA HIS A 54 -4.05 -2.66 -1.19
C HIS A 54 -3.48 -3.16 0.14
N VAL A 55 -3.06 -2.25 1.02
CA VAL A 55 -2.54 -2.58 2.36
C VAL A 55 -3.65 -3.14 3.26
N ALA A 56 -4.86 -2.58 3.18
CA ALA A 56 -6.02 -3.11 3.88
C ALA A 56 -6.39 -4.54 3.43
N GLY A 57 -6.34 -4.80 2.12
CA GLY A 57 -6.52 -6.14 1.56
C GLY A 57 -5.45 -7.12 2.02
N ALA A 58 -4.18 -6.71 2.03
CA ALA A 58 -3.08 -7.52 2.56
C ALA A 58 -3.25 -7.83 4.07
N ALA A 59 -3.72 -6.87 4.85
CA ALA A 59 -4.07 -7.08 6.26
C ALA A 59 -5.18 -8.13 6.42
N ALA A 60 -6.20 -8.09 5.56
CA ALA A 60 -7.29 -9.07 5.57
C ALA A 60 -6.79 -10.48 5.20
N VAL A 61 -5.92 -10.60 4.20
CA VAL A 61 -5.28 -11.89 3.83
C VAL A 61 -4.47 -12.44 5.01
N TYR A 62 -3.65 -11.60 5.65
CA TYR A 62 -2.87 -12.02 6.82
C TYR A 62 -3.76 -12.47 7.98
N LEU A 63 -4.82 -11.73 8.28
CA LEU A 63 -5.80 -12.06 9.33
C LEU A 63 -6.58 -13.35 9.05
N ALA A 64 -6.74 -13.74 7.78
CA ALA A 64 -7.38 -15.01 7.43
C ALA A 64 -6.56 -16.23 7.92
N GLY A 65 -5.23 -16.11 7.96
CA GLY A 65 -4.33 -17.13 8.54
C GLY A 65 -4.00 -16.90 10.03
N HIS A 66 -4.23 -15.69 10.54
CA HIS A 66 -3.84 -15.26 11.89
C HIS A 66 -4.98 -14.55 12.61
N THR A 67 -6.10 -15.25 12.82
CA THR A 67 -7.38 -14.64 13.27
C THR A 67 -7.33 -13.96 14.64
N SER A 68 -6.35 -14.31 15.49
CA SER A 68 -6.12 -13.68 16.80
C SER A 68 -5.05 -12.59 16.79
N ALA A 69 -4.49 -12.25 15.63
CA ALA A 69 -3.46 -11.22 15.54
C ALA A 69 -4.02 -9.85 15.93
N THR A 70 -3.30 -9.18 16.83
CA THR A 70 -3.59 -7.79 17.21
C THR A 70 -3.25 -6.83 16.06
N PRO A 71 -3.80 -5.61 16.04
CA PRO A 71 -3.43 -4.60 15.05
C PRO A 71 -1.92 -4.33 14.97
N ALA A 72 -1.21 -4.39 16.11
CA ALA A 72 0.23 -4.24 16.16
C ALA A 72 0.96 -5.40 15.46
N GLN A 73 0.54 -6.64 15.69
CA GLN A 73 1.11 -7.82 15.01
C GLN A 73 0.85 -7.78 13.50
N VAL A 74 -0.34 -7.38 13.06
CA VAL A 74 -0.64 -7.20 11.63
C VAL A 74 0.26 -6.13 11.02
N ALA A 75 0.40 -4.98 11.67
CA ALA A 75 1.27 -3.91 11.19
C ALA A 75 2.73 -4.37 11.10
N THR A 76 3.25 -5.03 12.13
CA THR A 76 4.61 -5.60 12.12
C THR A 76 4.80 -6.61 11.01
N ALA A 77 3.83 -7.53 10.79
CA ALA A 77 3.91 -8.53 9.74
C ALA A 77 3.99 -7.89 8.35
N LEU A 78 3.07 -6.96 8.04
CA LEU A 78 3.04 -6.28 6.73
C LEU A 78 4.29 -5.43 6.49
N VAL A 79 4.78 -4.73 7.51
CA VAL A 79 5.94 -3.84 7.40
C VAL A 79 7.25 -4.63 7.28
N ASN A 80 7.39 -5.75 8.01
CA ASN A 80 8.58 -6.60 7.93
C ASN A 80 8.59 -7.50 6.70
N GLY A 81 7.41 -7.92 6.20
CA GLY A 81 7.27 -8.72 4.99
C GLY A 81 7.33 -7.89 3.69
N ALA A 82 7.35 -6.56 3.77
CA ALA A 82 7.44 -5.69 2.61
C ALA A 82 8.78 -5.85 1.86
N THR A 83 8.73 -5.77 0.52
CA THR A 83 9.93 -5.73 -0.30
C THR A 83 10.71 -4.44 -0.05
N THR A 84 11.98 -4.54 0.32
CA THR A 84 12.81 -3.38 0.68
C THR A 84 13.65 -2.86 -0.50
N GLY A 85 13.95 -1.56 -0.50
CA GLY A 85 14.92 -0.95 -1.42
C GLY A 85 14.47 -0.80 -2.87
N LYS A 86 13.21 -1.09 -3.20
CA LYS A 86 12.67 -0.99 -4.57
C LYS A 86 12.13 0.38 -4.93
N VAL A 87 11.62 1.12 -3.95
CA VAL A 87 10.99 2.41 -4.22
C VAL A 87 12.05 3.41 -4.65
N THR A 88 11.95 3.91 -5.88
CA THR A 88 12.82 4.95 -6.41
C THR A 88 12.29 6.32 -5.96
N GLY A 89 13.18 7.16 -5.41
CA GLY A 89 12.82 8.48 -4.89
C GLY A 89 11.77 8.47 -3.76
N PRO A 90 11.93 7.65 -2.69
CA PRO A 90 10.93 7.50 -1.63
C PRO A 90 10.71 8.78 -0.80
N GLY A 91 11.58 9.77 -0.96
CA GLY A 91 11.59 10.99 -0.14
C GLY A 91 12.42 10.82 1.13
N SER A 92 12.98 11.92 1.63
CA SER A 92 13.84 11.90 2.82
C SER A 92 13.07 11.38 4.04
N GLY A 93 13.68 10.46 4.78
CA GLY A 93 13.11 9.87 6.00
C GLY A 93 12.02 8.81 5.78
N SER A 94 11.54 8.59 4.56
CA SER A 94 10.57 7.53 4.29
C SER A 94 11.19 6.14 4.41
N PRO A 95 10.43 5.12 4.87
CA PRO A 95 10.86 3.74 4.74
C PRO A 95 10.86 3.33 3.26
N ASN A 96 11.94 2.73 2.78
CA ASN A 96 11.96 2.13 1.44
C ASN A 96 11.40 0.71 1.51
N ARG A 97 10.07 0.61 1.65
CA ARG A 97 9.30 -0.62 1.81
C ARG A 97 8.11 -0.60 0.86
N LEU A 98 8.01 -1.56 -0.04
CA LEU A 98 6.89 -1.75 -0.96
C LEU A 98 6.06 -2.96 -0.52
N LEU A 99 4.75 -2.79 -0.41
CA LEU A 99 3.82 -3.84 0.04
C LEU A 99 4.02 -5.14 -0.74
N GLN A 100 4.08 -6.24 0.00
CA GLN A 100 4.04 -7.60 -0.50
C GLN A 100 3.07 -8.40 0.37
N LEU A 101 2.35 -9.36 -0.21
CA LEU A 101 1.52 -10.27 0.58
C LEU A 101 2.41 -11.14 1.48
N VAL A 102 2.04 -11.18 2.76
CA VAL A 102 2.73 -11.96 3.78
C VAL A 102 1.78 -13.10 4.16
N PRO A 103 2.10 -14.37 3.80
CA PRO A 103 1.25 -15.51 4.11
C PRO A 103 1.20 -15.84 5.60
#